data_AF-A0A957J847-F1
#
_entry.id   AF-A0A957J847-F1
#
_cell.length_a   1.000
_cell.length_b   1.000
_cell.length_c   1.000
_cell.angle_alpha   90.00
_cell.angle_beta   90.00
_cell.angle_gamma   90.00
#
_symmetry.space_group_name_H-M   'P 1'
#
loop_
_entity.id
_entity.type
_entity.pdbx_description
1 polymer ?
#
loop_
_entity_poly.entity_id
_entity_poly.type
_entity_poly.pdbx_seq_one_letter_code
_entity_poly.pdbx_strand_id
1 'polypeptide(L)'
;HRQIAKDALLAGNDLLNTADFAFGEGNPDTTTAEQYLINIEDTITWFIEKYETDEAFRQRVDDAARRILRLKLALYGGDWSPANVLPTAESLANRPPSSLFDVAQNGATLLSPTQADLLQQLPGPPAPTDNIVIFTDVRTQRQCADCPAEPLIAREALADRILALYGPQASGQINPAQLQSFSFADLNEFLQTPGPILPTPTPEPNDGTPTPSPEPPFPPQASPIAPTAVPSYAYDVQQALATADWVIFGMMDVVPGTESAVVKTFLAERPDLARDKRLVLFAFEAPYYLDTTEVSQLTAYYGLYSSSQSFLDTAVRLLFRDLSPRGHSPVDVEGTGYRIAQQLQPDPQQVLELFVVTPDGTPQTPPGSEPLELRPGDTLRLQTGIILDRNGRQVPDNTLVQFTLQDRIQGYYSVIGNVPTRNGRASFDYVLEARTGQFRITVSAGTATASQEVDIAIGENVSVVVNTPTATSTPTPTPTMTPSPTATPSPTATPMPTAVLDEETDGQGDTAVWGGLERLFGLLTGLLIVTLIAVVLTQDAGEALDSRVQCWLWGVLGALVSYNYAVLGLPGTAFMVSLGAWGGLITAVVGGVLGIA
;
A
#
# COMPACT_ATOMS: atom_id res chain seq x y z
N HIS A 1 10.97 -31.17 23.66
CA HIS A 1 12.03 -31.01 22.63
C HIS A 1 12.36 -32.32 21.92
N ARG A 2 12.80 -33.39 22.61
CA ARG A 2 13.11 -34.73 22.01
C ARG A 2 12.06 -35.25 21.02
N GLN A 3 10.81 -35.40 21.49
CA GLN A 3 9.74 -35.98 20.67
C GLN A 3 9.44 -35.12 19.44
N ILE A 4 9.46 -33.79 19.57
CA ILE A 4 9.26 -32.86 18.44
C ILE A 4 10.38 -32.95 17.43
N ALA A 5 11.64 -33.01 17.87
CA ALA A 5 12.75 -33.20 16.96
C ALA A 5 12.59 -34.50 16.16
N LYS A 6 12.20 -35.60 16.84
CA LYS A 6 11.95 -36.89 16.17
C LYS A 6 10.80 -36.77 15.18
N ASP A 7 9.67 -36.20 15.59
CA ASP A 7 8.49 -36.09 14.74
C ASP A 7 8.77 -35.20 13.52
N ALA A 8 9.52 -34.10 13.69
CA ALA A 8 9.97 -33.25 12.59
C ALA A 8 10.87 -34.02 11.61
N LEU A 9 11.84 -34.80 12.11
CA LEU A 9 12.70 -35.63 11.27
C LEU A 9 11.87 -36.67 10.50
N LEU A 10 11.01 -37.43 11.20
CA LEU A 10 10.17 -38.46 10.60
C LEU A 10 9.15 -37.88 9.59
N ALA A 11 8.70 -36.64 9.78
CA ALA A 11 7.84 -35.93 8.83
C ALA A 11 8.55 -35.49 7.54
N GLY A 12 9.87 -35.69 7.43
CA GLY A 12 10.64 -35.42 6.20
C GLY A 12 11.58 -34.21 6.28
N ASN A 13 11.71 -33.55 7.44
CA ASN A 13 12.71 -32.50 7.62
C ASN A 13 14.11 -33.11 7.72
N ASP A 14 15.02 -32.73 6.83
CA ASP A 14 16.40 -33.24 6.82
C ASP A 14 17.34 -32.42 7.73
N LEU A 15 16.98 -31.17 8.03
CA LEU A 15 17.67 -30.27 8.98
C LEU A 15 16.70 -29.85 10.08
N LEU A 16 17.19 -29.79 11.32
CA LEU A 16 16.41 -29.35 12.48
C LEU A 16 16.96 -28.02 12.98
N ASN A 17 16.11 -27.01 13.07
CA ASN A 17 16.47 -25.72 13.67
C ASN A 17 16.49 -25.86 15.20
N THR A 18 17.59 -25.43 15.81
CA THR A 18 17.80 -25.47 17.26
C THR A 18 17.86 -24.08 17.89
N ALA A 19 17.47 -23.03 17.16
CA ALA A 19 17.17 -21.73 17.76
C ALA A 19 16.00 -21.89 18.75
N ASP A 20 16.11 -21.23 19.91
CA ASP A 20 15.09 -21.21 20.96
C ASP A 20 14.55 -22.61 21.35
N PHE A 21 15.45 -23.60 21.42
CA PHE A 21 15.11 -25.01 21.55
C PHE A 21 14.69 -25.42 22.98
N ALA A 22 13.66 -24.78 23.52
CA ALA A 22 13.03 -25.12 24.79
C ALA A 22 11.50 -24.98 24.72
N PHE A 23 10.82 -25.56 25.71
CA PHE A 23 9.37 -25.46 25.86
C PHE A 23 8.99 -24.59 27.05
N GLY A 24 8.18 -23.58 26.82
CA GLY A 24 7.53 -22.77 27.86
C GLY A 24 7.22 -21.35 27.38
N GLU A 25 5.95 -20.98 27.37
CA GLU A 25 5.54 -19.58 27.48
C GLU A 25 5.84 -19.16 28.93
N GLY A 26 7.04 -18.65 29.19
CA GLY A 26 7.46 -18.38 30.56
C GLY A 26 8.71 -17.54 30.60
N ASN A 27 8.53 -16.26 30.28
CA ASN A 27 9.51 -15.19 30.40
C ASN A 27 10.83 -15.39 29.62
N PRO A 28 11.08 -14.62 28.53
CA PRO A 28 12.38 -14.61 27.85
C PRO A 28 13.57 -14.27 28.77
N ASP A 29 13.32 -13.71 29.97
CA ASP A 29 14.37 -13.45 30.97
C ASP A 29 14.77 -14.69 31.81
N THR A 30 14.02 -15.79 31.78
CA THR A 30 14.30 -16.99 32.61
C THR A 30 14.74 -18.24 31.85
N THR A 31 14.55 -18.29 30.52
CA THR A 31 15.08 -19.37 29.69
C THR A 31 16.46 -18.97 29.21
N THR A 32 17.50 -19.40 29.93
CA THR A 32 18.88 -19.03 29.58
C THR A 32 19.34 -19.79 28.33
N ALA A 33 20.30 -19.24 27.60
CA ALA A 33 20.98 -19.93 26.48
C ALA A 33 21.51 -21.32 26.88
N GLU A 34 21.84 -21.49 28.15
CA GLU A 34 22.25 -22.76 28.76
C GLU A 34 21.14 -23.83 28.69
N GLN A 35 19.87 -23.47 28.92
CA GLN A 35 18.76 -24.41 28.82
C GLN A 35 18.53 -24.90 27.38
N TYR A 36 18.75 -24.03 26.38
CA TYR A 36 18.72 -24.45 24.97
C TYR A 36 19.80 -25.47 24.67
N LEU A 37 21.03 -25.24 25.13
CA LEU A 37 22.14 -26.17 24.94
C LEU A 37 21.86 -27.53 25.60
N ILE A 38 21.38 -27.55 26.85
CA ILE A 38 21.00 -28.79 27.55
C ILE A 38 19.98 -29.59 26.73
N ASN A 39 18.94 -28.93 26.21
CA ASN A 39 17.92 -29.60 25.41
C ASN A 39 18.48 -30.14 24.08
N ILE A 40 19.38 -29.39 23.43
CA ILE A 40 20.04 -29.82 22.19
C ILE A 40 20.86 -31.08 22.46
N GLU A 41 21.72 -31.07 23.48
CA GLU A 41 22.56 -32.22 23.87
C GLU A 41 21.71 -33.44 24.23
N ASP A 42 20.66 -33.23 25.02
CA ASP A 42 19.71 -34.25 25.44
C ASP A 42 18.95 -34.90 24.26
N THR A 43 18.68 -34.12 23.20
CA THR A 43 18.07 -34.62 21.96
C THR A 43 19.05 -35.37 21.09
N ILE A 44 20.26 -34.85 20.89
CA ILE A 44 21.30 -35.52 20.11
C ILE A 44 21.63 -36.88 20.74
N THR A 45 21.81 -36.92 22.05
CA THR A 45 22.10 -38.16 22.79
C THR A 45 21.00 -39.20 22.57
N TRP A 46 19.75 -38.78 22.69
CA TRP A 46 18.61 -39.67 22.46
C TRP A 46 18.47 -40.11 21.00
N PHE A 47 18.82 -39.25 20.04
CA PHE A 47 18.87 -39.61 18.61
C PHE A 47 19.94 -40.64 18.31
N ILE A 48 21.11 -40.56 18.97
CA ILE A 48 22.15 -41.58 18.87
C ILE A 48 21.60 -42.93 19.35
N GLU A 49 20.96 -42.97 20.52
CA GLU A 49 20.31 -44.19 21.03
C GLU A 49 19.26 -44.72 20.04
N LYS A 50 18.45 -43.85 19.44
CA LYS A 50 17.45 -44.25 18.44
C LYS A 50 18.07 -44.75 17.15
N TYR A 51 19.16 -44.16 16.69
CA TYR A 51 19.88 -44.60 15.50
C TYR A 51 20.44 -46.02 15.68
N GLU A 52 20.90 -46.35 16.89
CA GLU A 52 21.39 -47.69 17.22
C GLU A 52 20.25 -48.71 17.39
N THR A 53 19.12 -48.30 17.98
CA THR A 53 18.05 -49.20 18.40
C THR A 53 16.86 -49.35 17.45
N ASP A 54 16.64 -48.39 16.54
CA ASP A 54 15.47 -48.33 15.65
C ASP A 54 15.92 -48.25 14.18
N GLU A 55 15.69 -49.31 13.42
CA GLU A 55 16.09 -49.42 12.01
C GLU A 55 15.39 -48.40 11.11
N ALA A 56 14.10 -48.15 11.32
CA ALA A 56 13.35 -47.19 10.51
C ALA A 56 13.85 -45.76 10.77
N PHE A 57 14.14 -45.45 12.02
CA PHE A 57 14.76 -44.17 12.39
C PHE A 57 16.16 -44.03 11.77
N ARG A 58 17.00 -45.07 11.83
CA ARG A 58 18.32 -45.09 11.19
C ARG A 58 18.25 -44.83 9.68
N GLN A 59 17.39 -45.55 8.97
CA GLN A 59 17.21 -45.36 7.52
C GLN A 59 16.80 -43.92 7.21
N ARG A 60 15.91 -43.33 8.01
CA ARG A 60 15.49 -41.93 7.86
C ARG A 60 16.65 -40.94 8.03
N VAL A 61 17.51 -41.16 9.03
CA VAL A 61 18.71 -40.34 9.28
C VAL A 61 19.70 -40.48 8.13
N ASP A 62 19.96 -41.70 7.67
CA ASP A 62 20.88 -41.96 6.55
C ASP A 62 20.42 -41.28 5.26
N ASP A 63 19.12 -41.31 4.98
CA ASP A 63 18.55 -40.63 3.82
C ASP A 63 18.64 -39.10 3.93
N ALA A 64 18.41 -38.52 5.12
CA ALA A 64 18.62 -37.08 5.36
C ALA A 64 20.08 -36.69 5.12
N ALA A 65 21.01 -37.40 5.77
CA ALA A 65 22.45 -37.15 5.67
C ALA A 65 22.92 -37.28 4.21
N ARG A 66 22.47 -38.31 3.48
CA ARG A 66 22.81 -38.50 2.08
C ARG A 66 22.36 -37.33 1.20
N ARG A 67 21.15 -36.79 1.39
CA ARG A 67 20.65 -35.62 0.64
C ARG A 67 21.46 -34.37 0.94
N ILE A 68 21.72 -34.10 2.22
CA ILE A 68 22.51 -32.94 2.66
C ILE A 68 23.93 -33.00 2.10
N LEU A 69 24.60 -34.16 2.19
CA LEU A 69 25.96 -34.33 1.67
C LEU A 69 26.02 -34.17 0.15
N ARG A 70 25.04 -34.73 -0.59
CA ARG A 70 24.95 -34.54 -2.05
C ARG A 70 24.76 -33.06 -2.41
N LEU A 71 23.90 -32.34 -1.68
CA LEU A 71 23.69 -30.92 -1.91
C LEU A 71 24.96 -30.10 -1.63
N LYS A 72 25.64 -30.35 -0.51
CA LYS A 72 26.91 -29.68 -0.17
C LYS A 72 27.99 -29.94 -1.22
N LEU A 73 28.17 -31.20 -1.64
CA LEU A 73 29.12 -31.53 -2.69
C LEU A 73 28.75 -30.86 -4.02
N ALA A 74 27.47 -30.80 -4.39
CA ALA A 74 27.02 -30.12 -5.61
C ALA A 74 27.28 -28.60 -5.56
N LEU A 75 27.02 -27.95 -4.42
CA LEU A 75 27.24 -26.51 -4.24
C LEU A 75 28.72 -26.12 -4.34
N TYR A 76 29.62 -26.99 -3.88
CA TYR A 76 31.06 -26.71 -3.82
C TYR A 76 31.87 -27.51 -4.87
N GLY A 77 31.25 -27.90 -5.98
CA GLY A 77 31.95 -28.53 -7.11
C GLY A 77 32.64 -29.86 -6.79
N GLY A 78 32.18 -30.55 -5.75
CA GLY A 78 32.76 -31.79 -5.24
C GLY A 78 33.85 -31.63 -4.18
N ASP A 79 34.36 -30.41 -3.95
CA ASP A 79 35.37 -30.11 -2.93
C ASP A 79 34.72 -29.41 -1.73
N TRP A 80 34.38 -30.17 -0.69
CA TRP A 80 33.82 -29.61 0.55
C TRP A 80 34.91 -29.31 1.61
N SER A 81 36.15 -29.05 1.19
CA SER A 81 37.23 -28.66 2.10
C SER A 81 37.01 -27.26 2.70
N PRO A 82 37.50 -26.99 3.93
CA PRO A 82 37.37 -25.67 4.55
C PRO A 82 37.90 -24.52 3.70
N ALA A 83 38.96 -24.74 2.91
CA ALA A 83 39.54 -23.72 2.05
C ALA A 83 38.62 -23.29 0.89
N ASN A 84 37.76 -24.18 0.41
CA ASN A 84 36.77 -23.87 -0.63
C ASN A 84 35.46 -23.31 -0.06
N VAL A 85 35.09 -23.73 1.15
CA VAL A 85 33.77 -23.42 1.75
C VAL A 85 33.80 -22.14 2.57
N LEU A 86 34.91 -21.84 3.25
CA LEU A 86 35.00 -20.67 4.13
C LEU A 86 35.42 -19.45 3.31
N PRO A 87 34.56 -18.42 3.17
CA PRO A 87 34.92 -17.20 2.46
C PRO A 87 36.03 -16.46 3.20
N THR A 88 36.97 -15.86 2.48
CA THR A 88 37.97 -14.97 3.08
C THR A 88 37.35 -13.61 3.38
N ALA A 89 37.83 -12.90 4.41
CA ALA A 89 37.36 -11.55 4.72
C ALA A 89 37.49 -10.59 3.52
N GLU A 90 38.56 -10.73 2.74
CA GLU A 90 38.82 -9.96 1.52
C GLU A 90 37.76 -10.19 0.43
N SER A 91 37.22 -11.41 0.32
CA SER A 91 36.17 -11.73 -0.64
C SER A 91 34.82 -11.09 -0.28
N LEU A 92 34.58 -10.81 1.01
CA LEU A 92 33.37 -10.14 1.50
C LEU A 92 33.44 -8.62 1.31
N ALA A 93 34.63 -8.02 1.38
CA ALA A 93 34.82 -6.58 1.26
C ALA A 93 34.72 -6.05 -0.19
N ASN A 94 35.00 -6.89 -1.20
CA ASN A 94 35.16 -6.46 -2.60
C ASN A 94 33.94 -6.71 -3.50
N ARG A 95 32.72 -6.85 -2.96
CA ARG A 95 31.52 -7.02 -3.79
C ARG A 95 31.10 -5.68 -4.43
N PRO A 96 30.98 -5.58 -5.77
CA PRO A 96 30.67 -4.32 -6.42
C PRO A 96 29.23 -3.87 -6.10
N PRO A 97 29.02 -2.62 -5.67
CA PRO A 97 27.69 -2.10 -5.31
C PRO A 97 26.76 -1.84 -6.51
N SER A 98 27.28 -1.93 -7.75
CA SER A 98 26.54 -1.52 -8.96
C SER A 98 25.27 -2.33 -9.22
N SER A 99 25.22 -3.62 -8.85
CA SER A 99 24.02 -4.44 -9.05
C SER A 99 22.84 -4.01 -8.16
N LEU A 100 23.12 -3.38 -7.01
CA LEU A 100 22.06 -2.97 -6.08
C LEU A 100 21.34 -1.69 -6.53
N PHE A 101 22.02 -0.80 -7.26
CA PHE A 101 21.38 0.39 -7.82
C PHE A 101 20.35 0.02 -8.89
N ASP A 102 20.67 -0.90 -9.80
CA ASP A 102 19.72 -1.37 -10.81
C ASP A 102 18.49 -2.03 -10.17
N VAL A 103 18.69 -2.79 -9.08
CA VAL A 103 17.60 -3.36 -8.30
C VAL A 103 16.76 -2.26 -7.65
N ALA A 104 17.38 -1.26 -7.04
CA ALA A 104 16.68 -0.14 -6.40
C ALA A 104 15.86 0.65 -7.42
N GLN A 105 16.44 1.02 -8.57
CA GLN A 105 15.76 1.74 -9.65
C GLN A 105 14.55 0.97 -10.19
N ASN A 106 14.70 -0.34 -10.46
CA ASN A 106 13.63 -1.14 -11.03
C ASN A 106 12.57 -1.57 -10.00
N GLY A 107 12.94 -1.60 -8.71
CA GLY A 107 12.02 -1.88 -7.61
C GLY A 107 11.22 -0.67 -7.16
N ALA A 108 11.77 0.55 -7.30
CA ALA A 108 11.12 1.76 -6.81
C ALA A 108 9.77 2.00 -7.49
N THR A 109 8.74 2.18 -6.66
CA THR A 109 7.33 2.23 -7.08
C THR A 109 6.71 3.56 -6.64
N LEU A 110 6.03 4.25 -7.55
CA LEU A 110 5.13 5.35 -7.20
C LEU A 110 3.76 4.75 -6.85
N LEU A 111 3.36 4.89 -5.59
CA LEU A 111 2.13 4.32 -5.04
C LEU A 111 0.96 5.31 -5.16
N SER A 112 1.21 6.59 -4.97
CA SER A 112 0.23 7.66 -5.15
C SER A 112 0.93 9.00 -5.41
N PRO A 113 0.37 9.88 -6.25
CA PRO A 113 -0.75 9.66 -7.16
C PRO A 113 -0.29 8.87 -8.41
N THR A 114 -1.10 8.81 -9.47
CA THR A 114 -0.61 8.25 -10.75
C THR A 114 0.50 9.12 -11.32
N GLN A 115 1.35 8.57 -12.21
CA GLN A 115 2.44 9.34 -12.82
C GLN A 115 1.94 10.58 -13.56
N ALA A 116 0.77 10.51 -14.21
CA ALA A 116 0.18 11.65 -14.91
C ALA A 116 -0.28 12.74 -13.93
N ASP A 117 -0.91 12.35 -12.82
CA ASP A 117 -1.37 13.28 -11.79
C ASP A 117 -0.20 13.89 -11.03
N LEU A 118 0.88 13.14 -10.78
CA LEU A 118 2.09 13.65 -10.13
C LEU A 118 2.71 14.79 -10.94
N LEU A 119 2.71 14.70 -12.27
CA LEU A 119 3.21 15.76 -13.13
C LEU A 119 2.33 17.01 -13.11
N GLN A 120 1.04 16.88 -12.77
CA GLN A 120 0.12 18.01 -12.61
C GLN A 120 0.20 18.63 -11.22
N GLN A 121 0.26 17.81 -10.17
CA GLN A 121 0.29 18.24 -8.77
C GLN A 121 1.65 18.80 -8.37
N LEU A 122 2.72 18.26 -8.96
CA LEU A 122 4.08 18.65 -8.66
C LEU A 122 4.73 19.14 -9.97
N PRO A 123 4.85 20.45 -10.20
CA PRO A 123 5.36 20.97 -11.48
C PRO A 123 6.88 20.79 -11.64
N GLY A 124 7.63 20.67 -10.55
CA GLY A 124 9.09 20.50 -10.60
C GLY A 124 9.68 19.89 -9.32
N PRO A 125 10.97 19.51 -9.37
CA PRO A 125 11.73 19.07 -8.20
C PRO A 125 12.00 20.24 -7.22
N PRO A 126 12.57 19.99 -6.04
CA PRO A 126 12.95 21.06 -5.11
C PRO A 126 13.87 22.09 -5.78
N ALA A 127 13.53 23.37 -5.59
CA ALA A 127 14.28 24.50 -6.14
C ALA A 127 15.37 24.99 -5.17
N PRO A 128 16.38 25.75 -5.64
CA PRO A 128 17.45 26.28 -4.78
C PRO A 128 17.00 27.30 -3.73
N THR A 129 15.73 27.70 -3.72
CA THR A 129 15.14 28.60 -2.72
C THR A 129 14.27 27.87 -1.71
N ASP A 130 13.93 26.61 -1.99
CA ASP A 130 12.97 25.85 -1.19
C ASP A 130 13.63 25.35 0.11
N ASN A 131 12.93 25.51 1.23
CA ASN A 131 13.32 24.91 2.50
C ASN A 131 12.79 23.47 2.57
N ILE A 132 13.70 22.52 2.80
CA ILE A 132 13.42 21.09 2.85
C ILE A 132 13.61 20.60 4.29
N VAL A 133 12.54 20.05 4.86
CA VAL A 133 12.57 19.40 6.17
C VAL A 133 12.39 17.90 5.99
N ILE A 134 13.28 17.12 6.57
CA ILE A 134 13.29 15.66 6.46
C ILE A 134 13.08 15.06 7.84
N PHE A 135 12.11 14.16 7.95
CA PHE A 135 11.90 13.31 9.12
C PHE A 135 12.22 11.87 8.77
N THR A 136 13.08 11.23 9.55
CA THR A 136 13.52 9.84 9.33
C THR A 136 13.17 8.97 10.53
N ASP A 137 12.64 7.77 10.28
CA ASP A 137 12.52 6.73 11.31
C ASP A 137 13.92 6.16 11.63
N VAL A 138 14.53 6.63 12.72
CA VAL A 138 15.89 6.23 13.12
C VAL A 138 15.82 5.05 14.07
N ARG A 139 16.16 3.86 13.55
CA ARG A 139 16.24 2.61 14.32
C ARG A 139 17.65 2.09 14.37
N THR A 140 18.08 1.58 15.51
CA THR A 140 19.42 1.01 15.67
C THR A 140 19.41 -0.50 15.57
N GLN A 141 20.40 -1.06 14.89
CA GLN A 141 20.65 -2.50 14.82
C GLN A 141 22.09 -2.84 15.24
N ARG A 142 22.34 -4.10 15.59
CA ARG A 142 23.68 -4.67 15.81
C ARG A 142 23.83 -5.95 15.00
N GLN A 143 24.91 -6.06 14.24
CA GLN A 143 25.17 -7.25 13.42
C GLN A 143 25.65 -8.46 14.25
N CYS A 144 26.26 -8.19 15.40
CA CYS A 144 26.77 -9.19 16.33
C CYS A 144 26.67 -8.69 17.78
N ALA A 145 26.82 -9.60 18.76
CA ALA A 145 26.71 -9.25 20.18
C ALA A 145 27.69 -8.15 20.62
N ASP A 146 28.91 -8.18 20.06
CA ASP A 146 29.99 -7.23 20.36
C ASP A 146 30.08 -6.05 19.38
N CYS A 147 29.21 -6.00 18.36
CA CYS A 147 29.24 -4.97 17.35
C CYS A 147 28.62 -3.67 17.90
N PRO A 148 29.14 -2.48 17.52
CA PRO A 148 28.50 -1.22 17.86
C PRO A 148 27.08 -1.17 17.28
N ALA A 149 26.18 -0.49 17.97
CA ALA A 149 24.85 -0.22 17.43
C ALA A 149 24.96 0.83 16.33
N GLU A 150 24.40 0.53 15.16
CA GLU A 150 24.39 1.44 14.02
C GLU A 150 22.94 1.72 13.60
N PRO A 151 22.62 2.95 13.16
CA PRO A 151 21.31 3.24 12.63
C PRO A 151 21.09 2.54 11.28
N LEU A 152 19.90 1.97 11.07
CA LEU A 152 19.46 1.44 9.79
C LEU A 152 19.42 2.54 8.72
N ILE A 153 18.82 3.68 9.07
CA ILE A 153 18.88 4.93 8.33
C ILE A 153 19.25 6.01 9.34
N ALA A 154 20.40 6.66 9.16
CA ALA A 154 20.81 7.76 10.01
C ALA A 154 19.88 8.97 9.81
N ARG A 155 19.73 9.82 10.84
CA ARG A 155 18.92 11.05 10.80
C ARG A 155 19.20 11.90 9.55
N GLU A 156 20.48 12.11 9.26
CA GLU A 156 20.98 12.93 8.14
C GLU A 156 21.13 12.15 6.83
N ALA A 157 20.85 10.85 6.78
CA ALA A 157 21.26 10.01 5.65
C ALA A 157 20.66 10.49 4.31
N LEU A 158 19.37 10.86 4.29
CA LEU A 158 18.74 11.42 3.10
C LEU A 158 19.29 12.81 2.75
N ALA A 159 19.55 13.65 3.75
CA ALA A 159 20.14 14.96 3.53
C ALA A 159 21.55 14.86 2.93
N ASP A 160 22.37 13.97 3.46
CA ASP A 160 23.71 13.66 2.95
C ASP A 160 23.66 13.20 1.49
N ARG A 161 22.69 12.35 1.12
CA ARG A 161 22.51 11.91 -0.29
C ARG A 161 22.01 13.05 -1.19
N ILE A 162 21.11 13.91 -0.71
CA ILE A 162 20.69 15.12 -1.42
C ILE A 162 21.90 16.01 -1.70
N LEU A 163 22.73 16.29 -0.69
CA LEU A 163 23.90 17.14 -0.85
C LEU A 163 25.00 16.49 -1.71
N ALA A 164 25.17 15.17 -1.62
CA ALA A 164 26.13 14.45 -2.45
C ALA A 164 25.78 14.47 -3.95
N LEU A 165 24.48 14.48 -4.29
CA LEU A 165 24.01 14.44 -5.68
C LEU A 165 23.64 15.83 -6.24
N TYR A 166 23.12 16.71 -5.39
CA TYR A 166 22.52 18.01 -5.79
C TYR A 166 23.06 19.21 -5.00
N GLY A 167 23.98 18.99 -4.06
CA GLY A 167 24.60 20.07 -3.28
C GLY A 167 25.66 20.85 -4.06
N PRO A 168 26.36 21.80 -3.40
CA PRO A 168 27.30 22.72 -4.04
C PRO A 168 28.50 22.06 -4.73
N GLN A 169 28.88 20.85 -4.28
CA GLN A 169 29.98 20.07 -4.86
C GLN A 169 29.52 19.15 -6.01
N ALA A 170 28.23 19.15 -6.34
CA ALA A 170 27.62 18.34 -7.39
C ALA A 170 26.89 19.24 -8.41
N SER A 171 25.56 19.18 -8.51
CA SER A 171 24.81 20.04 -9.46
C SER A 171 24.64 21.48 -9.00
N GLY A 172 24.85 21.78 -7.70
CA GLY A 172 24.66 23.12 -7.13
C GLY A 172 23.20 23.56 -7.00
N GLN A 173 22.25 22.62 -7.07
CA GLN A 173 20.82 22.90 -7.00
C GLN A 173 20.33 23.16 -5.57
N ILE A 174 20.98 22.60 -4.54
CA ILE A 174 20.55 22.70 -3.14
C ILE A 174 21.63 23.35 -2.29
N ASN A 175 21.22 24.30 -1.43
CA ASN A 175 22.08 24.89 -0.41
C ASN A 175 21.95 24.09 0.91
N PRO A 176 23.05 23.67 1.55
CA PRO A 176 23.01 23.02 2.86
C PRO A 176 22.20 23.80 3.92
N ALA A 177 22.17 25.13 3.86
CA ALA A 177 21.44 25.96 4.82
C ALA A 177 19.90 25.82 4.73
N GLN A 178 19.37 25.25 3.65
CA GLN A 178 17.92 25.05 3.43
C GLN A 178 17.46 23.65 3.82
N LEU A 179 18.38 22.81 4.27
CA LEU A 179 18.12 21.41 4.56
C LEU A 179 18.19 21.19 6.07
N GLN A 180 17.10 20.69 6.63
CA GLN A 180 17.03 20.35 8.05
C GLN A 180 16.52 18.93 8.21
N SER A 181 17.17 18.15 9.06
CA SER A 181 16.85 16.75 9.28
C SER A 181 16.58 16.47 10.76
N PHE A 182 15.51 15.73 10.98
CA PHE A 182 15.02 15.36 12.30
C PHE A 182 14.64 13.87 12.27
N SER A 183 14.56 13.27 13.45
CA SER A 183 14.04 11.91 13.63
C SER A 183 12.54 11.92 13.92
N PHE A 184 11.89 10.78 13.76
CA PHE A 184 10.50 10.61 14.19
C PHE A 184 10.31 10.82 15.69
N ALA A 185 11.33 10.54 16.50
CA ALA A 185 11.33 10.86 17.93
C ALA A 185 11.26 12.37 18.18
N ASP A 186 12.02 13.17 17.42
CA ASP A 186 12.00 14.64 17.54
C ASP A 186 10.63 15.21 17.11
N LEU A 187 10.02 14.64 16.05
CA LEU A 187 8.66 15.03 15.62
C LEU A 187 7.62 14.64 16.68
N ASN A 188 7.75 13.47 17.28
CA ASN A 188 6.84 13.01 18.32
C ASN A 188 6.94 13.91 19.55
N GLU A 189 8.16 14.27 19.96
CA GLU A 189 8.39 15.24 21.03
C GLU A 189 7.69 16.58 20.74
N PHE A 190 7.84 17.10 19.51
CA PHE A 190 7.15 18.33 19.08
C PHE A 190 5.62 18.21 19.19
N LEU A 191 5.02 17.12 18.72
CA LEU A 191 3.57 16.92 18.76
C LEU A 191 3.03 16.75 20.18
N GLN A 192 3.81 16.10 21.06
CA GLN A 192 3.42 15.87 22.45
C GLN A 192 3.64 17.08 23.35
N THR A 193 4.39 18.10 22.89
CA THR A 193 4.70 19.29 23.71
C THR A 193 3.51 20.26 23.71
N PRO A 194 2.83 20.46 24.86
CA PRO A 194 1.70 21.38 24.94
C PRO A 194 2.16 22.84 25.04
N GLY A 195 1.44 23.74 24.36
CA GLY A 195 1.62 25.19 24.47
C GLY A 195 2.68 25.77 23.52
N PRO A 196 2.95 27.09 23.63
CA PRO A 196 3.95 27.74 22.78
C PRO A 196 5.35 27.26 23.17
N ILE A 197 6.03 26.62 22.23
CA ILE A 197 7.40 26.15 22.39
C ILE A 197 8.33 27.36 22.27
N LEU A 198 9.11 27.62 23.32
CA LEU A 198 10.06 28.73 23.39
C LEU A 198 11.49 28.20 23.18
N PRO A 199 12.40 29.02 22.63
CA PRO A 199 13.79 28.62 22.47
C PRO A 199 14.39 28.27 23.83
N THR A 200 15.13 27.16 23.90
CA THR A 200 15.88 26.81 25.11
C THR A 200 16.91 27.91 25.37
N PRO A 201 17.00 28.47 26.59
CA PRO A 201 17.98 29.51 26.88
C PRO A 201 19.39 28.95 26.62
N THR A 202 20.15 29.64 25.75
CA THR A 202 21.56 29.33 25.53
C THR A 202 22.28 29.38 26.88
N PRO A 203 23.02 28.32 27.29
CA PRO A 203 23.78 28.39 28.52
C PRO A 203 24.75 29.57 28.41
N GLU A 204 24.60 30.56 29.28
CA GLU A 204 25.51 31.69 29.37
C GLU A 204 26.94 31.16 29.53
N PRO A 205 27.93 31.73 28.82
CA PRO A 205 29.33 31.41 29.07
C PRO A 205 29.60 31.71 30.55
N ASN A 206 30.05 30.71 31.30
CA ASN A 206 30.59 30.93 32.64
C ASN A 206 31.86 31.77 32.52
N ASP A 207 31.72 33.10 32.45
CA ASP A 207 32.79 34.07 32.68
C ASP A 207 33.04 34.16 34.20
N GLY A 208 33.39 33.00 34.78
CA GLY A 208 33.83 32.88 36.15
C GLY A 208 35.23 33.43 36.29
N THR A 209 35.36 34.74 36.42
CA THR A 209 36.56 35.33 37.03
C THR A 209 36.64 34.83 38.48
N PRO A 210 37.68 34.10 38.90
CA PRO A 210 37.73 33.54 40.25
C PRO A 210 37.90 34.68 41.25
N THR A 211 36.81 35.04 41.93
CA THR A 211 36.86 35.88 43.12
C THR A 211 37.22 34.97 44.30
N PRO A 212 38.37 35.15 44.98
CA PRO A 212 38.69 34.36 46.15
C PRO A 212 37.81 34.81 47.31
N SER A 213 36.79 34.01 47.65
CA SER A 213 36.03 34.13 48.90
C SER A 213 36.43 32.99 49.83
N PRO A 214 36.54 33.23 51.16
CA PRO A 214 37.22 32.33 52.07
C PRO A 214 36.45 31.03 52.31
N GLU A 215 37.23 29.97 52.46
CA GLU A 215 36.86 28.57 52.66
C GLU A 215 35.87 28.38 53.84
N PRO A 216 34.66 27.81 53.60
CA PRO A 216 33.77 27.39 54.68
C PRO A 216 34.21 26.04 55.28
N PRO A 217 33.99 25.80 56.59
CA PRO A 217 34.64 24.71 57.35
C PRO A 217 33.98 23.32 57.21
N PHE A 218 33.28 23.01 56.12
CA PHE A 218 32.65 21.70 55.94
C PHE A 218 32.81 21.17 54.52
N PRO A 219 33.12 19.87 54.33
CA PRO A 219 33.18 19.28 52.99
C PRO A 219 31.79 19.33 52.33
N PRO A 220 31.68 19.71 51.04
CA PRO A 220 30.38 19.74 50.37
C PRO A 220 29.87 18.30 50.22
N GLN A 221 28.64 18.06 50.69
CA GLN A 221 27.87 16.90 50.28
C GLN A 221 27.68 17.00 48.76
N ALA A 222 28.05 15.95 48.03
CA ALA A 222 27.81 15.86 46.59
C ALA A 222 26.31 15.99 46.34
N SER A 223 25.87 17.15 45.86
CA SER A 223 24.56 17.28 45.24
C SER A 223 24.51 16.32 44.06
N PRO A 224 23.41 15.58 43.85
CA PRO A 224 23.27 14.75 42.66
C PRO A 224 23.43 15.66 41.44
N ILE A 225 24.35 15.28 40.55
CA ILE A 225 24.50 15.90 39.24
C ILE A 225 23.12 15.83 38.60
N ALA A 226 22.50 16.99 38.37
CA ALA A 226 21.26 17.07 37.62
C ALA A 226 21.49 16.35 36.28
N PRO A 227 20.62 15.41 35.85
CA PRO A 227 20.79 14.76 34.57
C PRO A 227 20.90 15.84 33.50
N THR A 228 21.96 15.76 32.70
CA THR A 228 22.17 16.62 31.54
C THR A 228 20.89 16.58 30.72
N ALA A 229 20.13 17.68 30.70
CA ALA A 229 18.90 17.75 29.93
C ALA A 229 19.25 17.44 28.47
N VAL A 230 18.63 16.40 27.92
CA VAL A 230 18.70 16.13 26.49
C VAL A 230 18.17 17.40 25.80
N PRO A 231 18.89 18.01 24.85
CA PRO A 231 18.37 19.17 24.14
C PRO A 231 17.07 18.78 23.46
N SER A 232 16.00 19.49 23.79
CA SER A 232 14.68 19.31 23.17
C SER A 232 14.74 19.87 21.75
N TYR A 233 14.41 19.04 20.76
CA TYR A 233 14.36 19.48 19.36
C TYR A 233 13.01 20.10 19.00
N ALA A 234 12.05 20.14 19.93
CA ALA A 234 10.69 20.58 19.67
C ALA A 234 10.63 22.01 19.10
N TYR A 235 11.49 22.92 19.59
CA TYR A 235 11.54 24.29 19.08
C TYR A 235 12.09 24.34 17.64
N ASP A 236 13.17 23.60 17.37
CA ASP A 236 13.79 23.58 16.04
C ASP A 236 12.84 22.96 15.01
N VAL A 237 12.15 21.87 15.37
CA VAL A 237 11.10 21.24 14.54
C VAL A 237 9.98 22.24 14.25
N GLN A 238 9.54 23.01 15.24
CA GLN A 238 8.52 24.04 15.05
C GLN A 238 8.96 25.11 14.04
N GLN A 239 10.18 25.64 14.17
CA GLN A 239 10.72 26.65 13.26
C GLN A 239 10.94 26.10 11.85
N ALA A 240 11.44 24.87 11.75
CA ALA A 240 11.63 24.17 10.49
C ALA A 240 10.30 24.01 9.75
N LEU A 241 9.28 23.46 10.41
CA LEU A 241 7.96 23.25 9.81
C LEU A 241 7.27 24.56 9.43
N ALA A 242 7.46 25.63 10.20
CA ALA A 242 6.89 26.94 9.88
C ALA A 242 7.40 27.52 8.56
N THR A 243 8.65 27.24 8.19
CA THR A 243 9.31 27.79 7.00
C THR A 243 9.49 26.79 5.84
N ALA A 244 9.14 25.51 6.07
CA ALA A 244 9.28 24.45 5.09
C ALA A 244 8.37 24.62 3.86
N ASP A 245 8.96 24.42 2.67
CA ASP A 245 8.23 24.25 1.41
C ASP A 245 8.00 22.75 1.11
N TRP A 246 8.96 21.91 1.52
CA TRP A 246 8.91 20.46 1.40
C TRP A 246 9.04 19.78 2.75
N VAL A 247 8.20 18.78 2.98
CA VAL A 247 8.31 17.88 4.12
C VAL A 247 8.47 16.46 3.59
N ILE A 248 9.59 15.84 3.91
CA ILE A 248 9.96 14.51 3.43
C ILE A 248 9.95 13.54 4.60
N PHE A 249 9.23 12.43 4.46
CA PHE A 249 9.20 11.36 5.45
C PHE A 249 9.95 10.13 4.92
N GLY A 250 11.00 9.70 5.62
CA GLY A 250 11.65 8.40 5.45
C GLY A 250 11.09 7.41 6.46
N MET A 251 10.12 6.61 6.03
CA MET A 251 9.31 5.76 6.89
C MET A 251 9.69 4.28 6.72
N MET A 252 9.74 3.53 7.83
CA MET A 252 9.90 2.07 7.84
C MET A 252 8.54 1.40 8.17
N ASP A 253 8.52 0.30 8.91
CA ASP A 253 7.29 -0.30 9.43
C ASP A 253 6.64 0.52 10.55
N VAL A 254 5.33 0.35 10.78
CA VAL A 254 4.64 0.99 11.91
C VAL A 254 4.42 -0.02 13.03
N VAL A 255 4.98 0.28 14.19
CA VAL A 255 4.72 -0.40 15.47
C VAL A 255 3.81 0.48 16.31
N PRO A 256 2.53 0.10 16.51
CA PRO A 256 1.59 0.89 17.30
C PRO A 256 2.11 1.23 18.70
N GLY A 257 1.91 2.47 19.13
CA GLY A 257 2.36 2.96 20.45
C GLY A 257 3.83 3.39 20.53
N THR A 258 4.54 3.39 19.40
CA THR A 258 5.92 3.92 19.30
C THR A 258 5.97 5.12 18.37
N GLU A 259 7.13 5.79 18.34
CA GLU A 259 7.42 6.94 17.49
C GLU A 259 7.32 6.62 15.99
N SER A 260 7.36 5.34 15.59
CA SER A 260 7.15 4.91 14.20
C SER A 260 5.77 5.28 13.65
N ALA A 261 4.77 5.45 14.52
CA ALA A 261 3.42 5.87 14.14
C ALA A 261 3.26 7.40 14.01
N VAL A 262 4.31 8.20 14.28
CA VAL A 262 4.21 9.67 14.40
C VAL A 262 3.72 10.35 13.12
N VAL A 263 4.00 9.79 11.94
CA VAL A 263 3.52 10.35 10.66
C VAL A 263 1.99 10.32 10.63
N LYS A 264 1.38 9.23 11.11
CA LYS A 264 -0.09 9.10 11.21
C LYS A 264 -0.65 10.17 12.15
N THR A 265 -0.03 10.33 13.32
CA THR A 265 -0.40 11.37 14.29
C THR A 265 -0.26 12.78 13.70
N PHE A 266 0.85 13.08 13.03
CA PHE A 266 1.09 14.38 12.37
C PHE A 266 0.00 14.69 11.34
N LEU A 267 -0.31 13.74 10.45
CA LEU A 267 -1.33 13.91 9.41
C LEU A 267 -2.75 14.02 9.98
N ALA A 268 -3.03 13.40 11.12
CA ALA A 268 -4.34 13.45 11.76
C ALA A 268 -4.54 14.72 12.61
N GLU A 269 -3.54 15.09 13.41
CA GLU A 269 -3.67 16.12 14.45
C GLU A 269 -3.18 17.50 13.99
N ARG A 270 -2.24 17.56 13.05
CA ARG A 270 -1.63 18.81 12.55
C ARG A 270 -1.76 19.03 11.05
N PRO A 271 -2.97 18.92 10.47
CA PRO A 271 -3.17 19.21 9.05
C PRO A 271 -2.86 20.68 8.71
N ASP A 272 -2.88 21.57 9.70
CA ASP A 272 -2.43 22.96 9.55
C ASP A 272 -0.96 23.08 9.12
N LEU A 273 -0.10 22.18 9.61
CA LEU A 273 1.32 22.15 9.26
C LEU A 273 1.60 21.38 7.97
N ALA A 274 0.65 20.59 7.49
CA ALA A 274 0.74 19.89 6.20
C ALA A 274 0.22 20.75 5.03
N ARG A 275 -0.71 21.68 5.29
CA ARG A 275 -1.29 22.54 4.26
C ARG A 275 -0.23 23.40 3.55
N ASP A 276 -0.45 23.61 2.26
CA ASP A 276 0.39 24.42 1.35
C ASP A 276 1.85 23.95 1.22
N LYS A 277 2.18 22.74 1.70
CA LYS A 277 3.50 22.13 1.57
C LYS A 277 3.48 20.93 0.65
N ARG A 278 4.65 20.57 0.13
CA ARG A 278 4.85 19.35 -0.66
C ARG A 278 5.24 18.22 0.28
N LEU A 279 4.30 17.31 0.56
CA LEU A 279 4.51 16.16 1.44
C LEU A 279 4.93 14.96 0.60
N VAL A 280 6.18 14.53 0.77
CA VAL A 280 6.71 13.34 0.07
C VAL A 280 7.01 12.26 1.10
N LEU A 281 6.55 11.05 0.85
CA LEU A 281 6.82 9.91 1.72
C LEU A 281 7.55 8.81 0.95
N PHE A 282 8.64 8.34 1.54
CA PHE A 282 9.42 7.19 1.09
C PHE A 282 9.25 6.05 2.10
N ALA A 283 8.58 4.97 1.70
CA ALA A 283 8.51 3.74 2.46
C ALA A 283 9.73 2.86 2.17
N PHE A 284 10.67 2.80 3.11
CA PHE A 284 11.86 1.94 3.04
C PHE A 284 11.58 0.50 3.48
N GLU A 285 10.39 0.21 3.98
CA GLU A 285 9.89 -1.15 4.20
C GLU A 285 8.51 -1.33 3.56
N ALA A 286 7.58 -2.00 4.25
CA ALA A 286 6.28 -2.30 3.71
C ALA A 286 5.43 -1.02 3.53
N PRO A 287 4.74 -0.85 2.39
CA PRO A 287 4.05 0.40 2.07
C PRO A 287 2.57 0.48 2.53
N TYR A 288 2.05 -0.48 3.29
CA TYR A 288 0.61 -0.60 3.56
C TYR A 288 0.15 -0.01 4.91
N TYR A 289 0.99 0.79 5.59
CA TYR A 289 0.67 1.29 6.94
C TYR A 289 -0.23 2.53 6.97
N LEU A 290 -0.34 3.25 5.85
CA LEU A 290 -1.18 4.44 5.72
C LEU A 290 -2.54 4.10 5.10
N ASP A 291 -3.59 4.72 5.63
CA ASP A 291 -4.94 4.62 5.08
C ASP A 291 -5.19 5.66 3.97
N THR A 292 -6.36 5.59 3.34
CA THR A 292 -6.71 6.47 2.21
C THR A 292 -6.79 7.94 2.63
N THR A 293 -7.19 8.23 3.87
CA THR A 293 -7.28 9.60 4.38
C THR A 293 -5.88 10.19 4.54
N GLU A 294 -4.96 9.42 5.11
CA GLU A 294 -3.56 9.83 5.30
C GLU A 294 -2.85 9.99 3.95
N VAL A 295 -3.01 9.02 3.03
CA VAL A 295 -2.43 9.09 1.68
C VAL A 295 -2.94 10.31 0.90
N SER A 296 -4.22 10.69 1.07
CA SER A 296 -4.81 11.83 0.35
C SER A 296 -4.18 13.19 0.70
N GLN A 297 -3.46 13.27 1.82
CA GLN A 297 -2.74 14.47 2.24
C GLN A 297 -1.32 14.54 1.67
N LEU A 298 -0.80 13.44 1.12
CA LEU A 298 0.53 13.36 0.55
C LEU A 298 0.54 13.87 -0.90
N THR A 299 1.59 14.61 -1.25
CA THR A 299 1.86 15.00 -2.65
C THR A 299 2.41 13.84 -3.46
N ALA A 300 3.25 13.01 -2.84
CA ALA A 300 3.75 11.79 -3.46
C ALA A 300 4.07 10.73 -2.40
N TYR A 301 3.75 9.48 -2.71
CA TYR A 301 4.05 8.33 -1.88
C TYR A 301 4.78 7.28 -2.72
N TYR A 302 6.01 6.95 -2.32
CA TYR A 302 6.87 5.98 -2.99
C TYR A 302 7.18 4.77 -2.10
N GLY A 303 7.19 3.58 -2.70
CA GLY A 303 7.70 2.35 -2.10
C GLY A 303 9.13 2.05 -2.59
N LEU A 304 10.08 1.97 -1.64
CA LEU A 304 11.50 1.70 -1.88
C LEU A 304 11.93 0.33 -1.34
N TYR A 305 11.29 -0.17 -0.27
CA TYR A 305 11.46 -1.56 0.22
C TYR A 305 12.83 -1.95 0.80
N SER A 306 13.82 -1.04 0.84
CA SER A 306 15.09 -1.27 1.53
C SER A 306 15.70 0.03 2.05
N SER A 307 16.34 -0.02 3.22
CA SER A 307 17.08 1.08 3.86
C SER A 307 18.53 1.24 3.39
N SER A 308 19.01 0.39 2.46
CA SER A 308 20.40 0.46 2.01
C SER A 308 20.69 1.72 1.18
N GLN A 309 21.96 2.13 1.13
CA GLN A 309 22.38 3.38 0.49
C GLN A 309 21.95 3.52 -0.98
N SER A 310 21.94 2.44 -1.77
CA SER A 310 21.48 2.47 -3.17
C SER A 310 19.99 2.82 -3.31
N PHE A 311 19.18 2.49 -2.31
CA PHE A 311 17.76 2.84 -2.26
C PHE A 311 17.55 4.26 -1.76
N LEU A 312 18.38 4.74 -0.84
CA LEU A 312 18.43 6.18 -0.49
C LEU A 312 18.79 7.02 -1.72
N ASP A 313 19.78 6.60 -2.52
CA ASP A 313 20.11 7.25 -3.79
C ASP A 313 18.95 7.29 -4.77
N THR A 314 18.22 6.18 -4.87
CA THR A 314 17.06 6.08 -5.75
C THR A 314 15.94 7.00 -5.26
N ALA A 315 15.68 7.07 -3.95
CA ALA A 315 14.70 7.98 -3.36
C ALA A 315 15.02 9.45 -3.68
N VAL A 316 16.28 9.86 -3.51
CA VAL A 316 16.70 11.22 -3.85
C VAL A 316 16.58 11.49 -5.36
N ARG A 317 17.00 10.56 -6.23
CA ARG A 317 16.86 10.73 -7.68
C ARG A 317 15.40 10.80 -8.14
N LEU A 318 14.49 10.11 -7.46
CA LEU A 318 13.04 10.23 -7.69
C LEU A 318 12.52 11.59 -7.27
N LEU A 319 12.92 12.08 -6.08
CA LEU A 319 12.56 13.41 -5.58
C LEU A 319 12.94 14.51 -6.58
N PHE A 320 14.16 14.41 -7.13
CA PHE A 320 14.71 15.37 -8.08
C PHE A 320 14.32 15.08 -9.55
N ARG A 321 13.55 14.01 -9.81
CA ARG A 321 13.07 13.59 -11.14
C ARG A 321 14.16 13.22 -12.15
N ASP A 322 15.34 12.87 -11.67
CA ASP A 322 16.40 12.28 -12.50
C ASP A 322 16.12 10.81 -12.83
N LEU A 323 15.16 10.22 -12.12
CA LEU A 323 14.74 8.84 -12.28
C LEU A 323 13.22 8.78 -12.33
N SER A 324 12.68 7.95 -13.22
CA SER A 324 11.25 7.60 -13.24
C SER A 324 11.05 6.24 -12.59
N PRO A 325 10.05 6.08 -11.70
CA PRO A 325 9.76 4.81 -11.06
C PRO A 325 9.29 3.80 -12.10
N ARG A 326 9.83 2.57 -12.03
CA ARG A 326 9.48 1.45 -12.93
C ARG A 326 8.88 0.26 -12.19
N GLY A 327 9.01 0.27 -10.87
CA GLY A 327 8.47 -0.74 -9.99
C GLY A 327 6.96 -0.66 -9.90
N HIS A 328 6.39 -1.78 -9.48
CA HIS A 328 4.99 -1.90 -9.10
C HIS A 328 4.97 -2.64 -7.76
N SER A 329 3.97 -2.34 -6.93
CA SER A 329 3.96 -2.88 -5.57
C SER A 329 3.83 -4.41 -5.58
N PRO A 330 4.69 -5.14 -4.84
CA PRO A 330 4.59 -6.59 -4.69
C PRO A 330 3.58 -7.00 -3.61
N VAL A 331 2.93 -6.04 -2.96
CA VAL A 331 1.88 -6.22 -1.93
C VAL A 331 0.67 -5.34 -2.24
N ASP A 332 -0.50 -5.72 -1.71
CA ASP A 332 -1.66 -4.84 -1.69
C ASP A 332 -1.38 -3.60 -0.82
N VAL A 333 -1.86 -2.44 -1.26
CA VAL A 333 -1.72 -1.16 -0.55
C VAL A 333 -3.07 -0.48 -0.51
N GLU A 334 -3.86 -0.81 0.51
CA GLU A 334 -5.26 -0.38 0.62
C GLU A 334 -5.42 1.14 0.61
N GLY A 335 -4.52 1.88 1.27
CA GLY A 335 -4.54 3.35 1.29
C GLY A 335 -4.44 4.00 -0.09
N THR A 336 -3.93 3.29 -1.10
CA THR A 336 -3.84 3.77 -2.49
C THR A 336 -4.85 3.09 -3.43
N GLY A 337 -5.62 2.12 -2.94
CA GLY A 337 -6.47 1.27 -3.77
C GLY A 337 -5.71 0.24 -4.63
N TYR A 338 -4.40 0.08 -4.43
CA TYR A 338 -3.59 -0.88 -5.19
C TYR A 338 -3.86 -2.32 -4.73
N ARG A 339 -4.42 -3.15 -5.61
CA ARG A 339 -4.72 -4.57 -5.38
C ARG A 339 -4.05 -5.46 -6.41
N ILE A 340 -3.10 -6.31 -6.03
CA ILE A 340 -2.33 -7.16 -6.96
C ILE A 340 -3.25 -8.01 -7.82
N ALA A 341 -4.27 -8.64 -7.22
CA ALA A 341 -5.19 -9.51 -7.94
C ALA A 341 -5.91 -8.79 -9.09
N GLN A 342 -6.11 -7.48 -8.99
CA GLN A 342 -6.65 -6.65 -10.05
C GLN A 342 -5.55 -6.24 -11.05
N GLN A 343 -4.36 -5.90 -10.55
CA GLN A 343 -3.26 -5.44 -11.41
C GLN A 343 -2.71 -6.54 -12.31
N LEU A 344 -2.77 -7.81 -11.87
CA LEU A 344 -2.38 -8.98 -12.66
C LEU A 344 -3.43 -9.41 -13.71
N GLN A 345 -4.59 -8.77 -13.76
CA GLN A 345 -5.59 -9.02 -14.80
C GLN A 345 -5.16 -8.40 -16.12
N PRO A 346 -5.57 -8.96 -17.28
CA PRO A 346 -5.34 -8.36 -18.58
C PRO A 346 -5.75 -6.89 -18.63
N ASP A 347 -4.89 -6.05 -19.20
CA ASP A 347 -5.14 -4.62 -19.35
C ASP A 347 -6.37 -4.38 -20.23
N PRO A 348 -7.46 -3.78 -19.70
CA PRO A 348 -8.66 -3.50 -20.49
C PRO A 348 -8.41 -2.56 -21.68
N GLN A 349 -7.32 -1.79 -21.69
CA GLN A 349 -6.97 -0.89 -22.77
C GLN A 349 -6.18 -1.57 -23.90
N GLN A 350 -5.68 -2.80 -23.67
CA GLN A 350 -4.93 -3.53 -24.68
C GLN A 350 -5.85 -4.05 -25.78
N VAL A 351 -5.51 -3.75 -27.04
CA VAL A 351 -6.05 -4.47 -28.20
C VAL A 351 -5.27 -5.78 -28.34
N LEU A 352 -5.94 -6.90 -28.13
CA LEU A 352 -5.34 -8.23 -28.20
C LEU A 352 -5.00 -8.58 -29.66
N GLU A 353 -3.72 -8.70 -29.95
CA GLU A 353 -3.25 -9.15 -31.27
C GLU A 353 -3.57 -10.62 -31.50
N LEU A 354 -3.89 -10.97 -32.74
CA LEU A 354 -4.24 -12.34 -33.14
C LEU A 354 -3.51 -12.71 -34.42
N PHE A 355 -2.73 -13.78 -34.36
CA PHE A 355 -1.87 -14.27 -35.43
C PHE A 355 -2.34 -15.65 -35.92
N VAL A 356 -2.14 -15.91 -37.21
CA VAL A 356 -2.25 -17.25 -37.78
C VAL A 356 -0.85 -17.85 -37.81
N VAL A 357 -0.66 -18.99 -37.16
CA VAL A 357 0.62 -19.70 -37.13
C VAL A 357 0.67 -20.65 -38.32
N THR A 358 1.62 -20.42 -39.21
CA THR A 358 1.86 -21.30 -40.38
C THR A 358 2.41 -22.67 -39.94
N PRO A 359 2.33 -23.71 -40.80
CA PRO A 359 2.89 -25.03 -40.50
C PRO A 359 4.38 -25.02 -40.10
N ASP A 360 5.14 -24.02 -40.60
CA ASP A 360 6.56 -23.82 -40.26
C ASP A 360 6.77 -23.19 -38.87
N GLY A 361 5.70 -22.98 -38.10
CA GLY A 361 5.72 -22.45 -36.74
C GLY A 361 5.92 -20.94 -36.66
N THR A 362 5.92 -20.23 -37.79
CA THR A 362 6.07 -18.77 -37.80
C THR A 362 4.70 -18.09 -37.63
N PRO A 363 4.51 -17.21 -36.62
CA PRO A 363 3.33 -16.38 -36.53
C PRO A 363 3.35 -15.40 -37.70
N GLN A 364 2.31 -15.42 -38.52
CA GLN A 364 2.10 -14.44 -39.57
C GLN A 364 0.87 -13.61 -39.23
N THR A 365 0.96 -12.31 -39.49
CA THR A 365 -0.21 -11.47 -39.70
C THR A 365 -0.41 -11.47 -41.21
N PRO A 366 -1.16 -12.41 -41.81
CA PRO A 366 -1.33 -12.39 -43.26
C PRO A 366 -1.90 -11.01 -43.65
N PRO A 367 -1.14 -10.18 -44.40
CA PRO A 367 -1.68 -8.93 -44.91
C PRO A 367 -2.90 -9.28 -45.77
N GLY A 368 -3.96 -8.48 -45.70
CA GLY A 368 -5.24 -8.73 -46.37
C GLY A 368 -5.22 -8.77 -47.91
N SER A 369 -4.09 -9.15 -48.52
CA SER A 369 -3.86 -9.23 -49.96
C SER A 369 -3.42 -10.61 -50.48
N GLU A 370 -3.01 -11.56 -49.64
CA GLU A 370 -2.78 -12.94 -50.06
C GLU A 370 -3.55 -13.92 -49.15
N PRO A 371 -4.66 -14.49 -49.64
CA PRO A 371 -5.41 -15.52 -48.94
C PRO A 371 -4.53 -16.74 -48.64
N LEU A 372 -4.54 -17.20 -47.39
CA LEU A 372 -3.97 -18.51 -47.07
C LEU A 372 -4.85 -19.59 -47.71
N GLU A 373 -4.34 -20.33 -48.70
CA GLU A 373 -5.08 -21.42 -49.36
C GLU A 373 -5.25 -22.62 -48.42
N LEU A 374 -6.30 -22.58 -47.60
CA LEU A 374 -6.70 -23.70 -46.75
C LEU A 374 -7.87 -24.47 -47.38
N ARG A 375 -8.03 -25.74 -46.99
CA ARG A 375 -9.16 -26.59 -47.36
C ARG A 375 -10.04 -26.85 -46.13
N PRO A 376 -11.35 -27.08 -46.31
CA PRO A 376 -12.19 -27.59 -45.23
C PRO A 376 -11.62 -28.91 -44.68
N GLY A 377 -11.55 -29.01 -43.35
CA GLY A 377 -10.85 -30.09 -42.63
C GLY A 377 -9.45 -29.72 -42.15
N ASP A 378 -8.83 -28.65 -42.67
CA ASP A 378 -7.53 -28.18 -42.19
C ASP A 378 -7.64 -27.53 -40.80
N THR A 379 -6.53 -27.54 -40.05
CA THR A 379 -6.43 -26.88 -38.75
C THR A 379 -5.81 -25.50 -38.89
N LEU A 380 -6.59 -24.48 -38.55
CA LEU A 380 -6.14 -23.10 -38.40
C LEU A 380 -5.58 -22.91 -36.99
N ARG A 381 -4.26 -22.80 -36.87
CA ARG A 381 -3.60 -22.52 -35.59
C ARG A 381 -3.57 -21.02 -35.34
N LEU A 382 -4.24 -20.60 -34.28
CA LEU A 382 -4.33 -19.22 -33.83
C LEU A 382 -3.44 -19.00 -32.61
N GLN A 383 -2.80 -17.84 -32.53
CA GLN A 383 -2.00 -17.46 -31.38
C GLN A 383 -2.17 -15.98 -31.07
N THR A 384 -2.29 -15.63 -29.80
CA THR A 384 -2.32 -14.21 -29.39
C THR A 384 -0.94 -13.57 -29.38
N GLY A 385 -0.92 -12.24 -29.43
CA GLY A 385 0.19 -11.45 -28.91
C GLY A 385 0.47 -11.72 -27.43
N ILE A 386 1.53 -11.10 -26.91
CA ILE A 386 1.75 -11.08 -25.45
C ILE A 386 0.62 -10.26 -24.84
N ILE A 387 -0.17 -10.89 -23.99
CA ILE A 387 -1.19 -10.22 -23.19
C ILE A 387 -0.49 -9.58 -22.00
N LEU A 388 -0.71 -8.28 -21.82
CA LEU A 388 -0.16 -7.49 -20.75
C LEU A 388 -1.19 -7.32 -19.63
N ASP A 389 -0.71 -7.31 -18.40
CA ASP A 389 -1.45 -6.96 -17.21
C ASP A 389 -1.53 -5.43 -17.05
N ARG A 390 -2.24 -4.94 -16.04
CA ARG A 390 -2.42 -3.50 -15.81
C ARG A 390 -1.14 -2.79 -15.35
N ASN A 391 -0.10 -3.54 -14.96
CA ASN A 391 1.24 -3.02 -14.69
C ASN A 391 2.11 -3.00 -15.96
N GLY A 392 1.56 -3.34 -17.12
CA GLY A 392 2.29 -3.44 -18.39
C GLY A 392 3.26 -4.63 -18.45
N ARG A 393 3.11 -5.63 -17.58
CA ARG A 393 3.91 -6.86 -17.56
C ARG A 393 3.13 -8.00 -18.21
N GLN A 394 3.80 -9.10 -18.56
CA GLN A 394 3.09 -10.26 -19.11
C GLN A 394 2.13 -10.82 -18.07
N VAL A 395 0.89 -11.14 -18.48
CA VAL A 395 -0.06 -11.78 -17.58
C VAL A 395 0.48 -13.13 -17.08
N PRO A 396 0.12 -13.55 -15.85
CA PRO A 396 0.53 -14.85 -15.33
C PRO A 396 0.11 -16.01 -16.23
N ASP A 397 0.87 -17.11 -16.16
CA ASP A 397 0.45 -18.38 -16.77
C ASP A 397 -0.92 -18.81 -16.21
N ASN A 398 -1.71 -19.45 -17.07
CA ASN A 398 -3.10 -19.85 -16.80
C ASN A 398 -4.12 -18.70 -16.78
N THR A 399 -3.77 -17.51 -17.26
CA THR A 399 -4.77 -16.48 -17.58
C THR A 399 -5.64 -16.98 -18.73
N LEU A 400 -6.96 -17.05 -18.54
CA LEU A 400 -7.87 -17.61 -19.54
C LEU A 400 -8.14 -16.62 -20.68
N VAL A 401 -8.00 -17.10 -21.91
CA VAL A 401 -8.36 -16.38 -23.14
C VAL A 401 -9.50 -17.11 -23.83
N GLN A 402 -10.59 -16.39 -24.04
CA GLN A 402 -11.78 -16.89 -24.72
C GLN A 402 -11.72 -16.55 -26.20
N PHE A 403 -11.84 -17.57 -27.05
CA PHE A 403 -11.97 -17.46 -28.50
C PHE A 403 -13.45 -17.53 -28.87
N THR A 404 -13.93 -16.54 -29.60
CA THR A 404 -15.33 -16.44 -30.03
C THR A 404 -15.40 -16.41 -31.54
N LEU A 405 -16.29 -17.23 -32.10
CA LEU A 405 -16.62 -17.25 -33.52
C LEU A 405 -17.95 -16.51 -33.73
N GLN A 406 -17.97 -15.61 -34.70
CA GLN A 406 -19.17 -14.95 -35.17
C GLN A 406 -19.47 -15.41 -36.60
N ASP A 407 -20.69 -15.91 -36.84
CA ASP A 407 -21.22 -16.09 -38.19
C ASP A 407 -21.71 -14.73 -38.70
N ARG A 408 -21.06 -14.19 -39.75
CA ARG A 408 -21.35 -12.87 -40.30
C ARG A 408 -22.58 -12.83 -41.20
N ILE A 409 -23.11 -13.99 -41.59
CA ILE A 409 -24.31 -14.11 -42.41
C ILE A 409 -25.53 -14.22 -41.50
N GLN A 410 -25.47 -15.11 -40.50
CA GLN A 410 -26.58 -15.40 -39.59
C GLN A 410 -26.57 -14.55 -38.32
N GLY A 411 -25.43 -13.93 -37.99
CA GLY A 411 -25.25 -13.08 -36.81
C GLY A 411 -25.06 -13.84 -35.50
N TYR A 412 -24.89 -15.15 -35.53
CA TYR A 412 -24.71 -15.97 -34.33
C TYR A 412 -23.29 -15.85 -33.77
N TYR A 413 -23.18 -15.87 -32.44
CA TYR A 413 -21.91 -15.91 -31.71
C TYR A 413 -21.79 -17.25 -30.97
N SER A 414 -20.64 -17.89 -31.07
CA SER A 414 -20.32 -19.10 -30.31
C SER A 414 -18.93 -19.02 -29.71
N VAL A 415 -18.82 -19.44 -28.45
CA VAL A 415 -17.51 -19.63 -27.80
C VAL A 415 -16.93 -20.93 -28.33
N ILE A 416 -15.77 -20.84 -29.01
CA ILE A 416 -15.12 -21.98 -29.65
C ILE A 416 -13.97 -22.55 -28.80
N GLY A 417 -13.45 -21.79 -27.84
CA GLY A 417 -12.42 -22.29 -26.93
C GLY A 417 -12.10 -21.33 -25.79
N ASN A 418 -11.68 -21.90 -24.66
CA ASN A 418 -11.09 -21.19 -23.52
C ASN A 418 -9.71 -21.77 -23.28
N VAL A 419 -8.66 -21.00 -23.52
CA VAL A 419 -7.28 -21.47 -23.49
C VAL A 419 -6.47 -20.70 -22.45
N PRO A 420 -5.72 -21.39 -21.56
CA PRO A 420 -4.80 -20.72 -20.65
C PRO A 420 -3.60 -20.12 -21.38
N THR A 421 -3.14 -18.95 -20.92
CA THR A 421 -1.86 -18.39 -21.37
C THR A 421 -0.67 -19.21 -20.88
N ARG A 422 0.39 -19.21 -21.70
CA ARG A 422 1.74 -19.64 -21.32
C ARG A 422 2.74 -18.61 -21.83
N ASN A 423 3.59 -18.06 -20.96
CA ASN A 423 4.46 -16.93 -21.26
C ASN A 423 3.68 -15.74 -21.88
N GLY A 424 2.52 -15.42 -21.29
CA GLY A 424 1.65 -14.33 -21.72
C GLY A 424 0.91 -14.54 -23.05
N ARG A 425 0.98 -15.72 -23.68
CA ARG A 425 0.31 -16.00 -24.98
C ARG A 425 -0.65 -17.18 -24.88
N ALA A 426 -1.79 -17.10 -25.56
CA ALA A 426 -2.69 -18.24 -25.73
C ALA A 426 -2.60 -18.78 -27.17
N SER A 427 -2.70 -20.10 -27.34
CA SER A 427 -2.64 -20.77 -28.64
C SER A 427 -3.80 -21.74 -28.79
N PHE A 428 -4.57 -21.60 -29.86
CA PHE A 428 -5.80 -22.36 -30.09
C PHE A 428 -5.80 -22.96 -31.49
N ASP A 429 -6.07 -24.25 -31.59
CA ASP A 429 -6.15 -24.98 -32.85
C ASP A 429 -7.63 -25.11 -33.25
N TYR A 430 -8.04 -24.40 -34.31
CA TYR A 430 -9.40 -24.41 -34.83
C TYR A 430 -9.51 -25.27 -36.08
N VAL A 431 -10.38 -26.28 -36.08
CA VAL A 431 -10.62 -27.12 -37.26
C VAL A 431 -11.68 -26.48 -38.15
N LEU A 432 -11.34 -26.24 -39.42
CA LEU A 432 -12.26 -25.65 -40.40
C LEU A 432 -13.34 -26.66 -40.78
N GLU A 433 -14.58 -26.39 -40.38
CA GLU A 433 -15.73 -27.23 -40.74
C GLU A 433 -16.09 -27.12 -42.24
N ALA A 434 -16.60 -28.20 -42.82
CA ALA A 434 -17.06 -28.26 -44.21
C ALA A 434 -18.42 -27.58 -44.40
N ARG A 435 -18.46 -26.27 -44.17
CA ARG A 435 -19.65 -25.42 -44.35
C ARG A 435 -19.28 -24.13 -45.08
N THR A 436 -20.11 -23.71 -46.04
CA THR A 436 -19.94 -22.43 -46.73
C THR A 436 -20.42 -21.28 -45.85
N GLY A 437 -19.65 -20.20 -45.75
CA GLY A 437 -20.03 -19.05 -44.95
C GLY A 437 -18.91 -18.04 -44.75
N GLN A 438 -19.24 -16.94 -44.08
CA GLN A 438 -18.28 -15.94 -43.62
C GLN A 438 -18.27 -15.93 -42.09
N PHE A 439 -17.12 -16.20 -41.51
CA PHE A 439 -16.92 -16.27 -40.08
C PHE A 439 -15.88 -15.26 -39.63
N ARG A 440 -15.96 -14.87 -38.36
CA ARG A 440 -14.99 -13.98 -37.72
C ARG A 440 -14.58 -14.58 -36.38
N ILE A 441 -13.28 -14.69 -36.16
CA ILE A 441 -12.74 -15.09 -34.85
C ILE A 441 -12.21 -13.85 -34.14
N THR A 442 -12.65 -13.66 -32.91
CA THR A 442 -12.14 -12.66 -31.97
C THR A 442 -11.69 -13.33 -30.68
N VAL A 443 -10.88 -12.62 -29.90
CA VAL A 443 -10.41 -13.07 -28.59
C VAL A 443 -10.73 -12.06 -27.50
N SER A 444 -10.92 -12.54 -26.28
CA SER A 444 -11.05 -11.70 -25.08
C SER A 444 -10.37 -12.37 -23.90
N ALA A 445 -9.73 -11.60 -23.03
CA ALA A 445 -9.07 -12.08 -21.82
C ALA A 445 -9.52 -11.22 -20.63
N GLY A 446 -10.37 -11.76 -19.75
CA GLY A 446 -10.90 -11.01 -18.60
C GLY A 446 -11.54 -9.68 -19.02
N THR A 447 -10.98 -8.56 -18.56
CA THR A 447 -11.46 -7.21 -18.90
C THR A 447 -10.94 -6.68 -20.25
N ALA A 448 -9.96 -7.33 -20.87
CA ALA A 448 -9.46 -6.99 -22.20
C ALA A 448 -10.36 -7.63 -23.27
N THR A 449 -11.26 -6.84 -23.85
CA THR A 449 -12.26 -7.32 -24.82
C THR A 449 -12.02 -6.85 -26.25
N ALA A 450 -11.15 -5.84 -26.45
CA ALA A 450 -10.74 -5.40 -27.77
C ALA A 450 -9.73 -6.40 -28.36
N SER A 451 -9.98 -6.89 -29.57
CA SER A 451 -9.06 -7.78 -30.27
C SER A 451 -9.00 -7.51 -31.77
N GLN A 452 -7.91 -7.95 -32.39
CA GLN A 452 -7.84 -8.12 -33.83
C GLN A 452 -8.83 -9.20 -34.27
N GLU A 453 -9.38 -9.01 -35.47
CA GLU A 453 -10.42 -9.87 -36.03
C GLU A 453 -9.82 -10.75 -37.12
N VAL A 454 -9.99 -12.06 -37.04
CA VAL A 454 -9.62 -12.99 -38.12
C VAL A 454 -10.88 -13.33 -38.90
N ASP A 455 -11.03 -12.74 -40.08
CA ASP A 455 -12.13 -13.02 -41.00
C ASP A 455 -11.80 -14.23 -41.87
N ILE A 456 -12.70 -15.21 -41.91
CA ILE A 456 -12.58 -16.47 -42.65
C ILE A 456 -13.76 -16.56 -43.62
N ALA A 457 -13.51 -16.63 -44.92
CA ALA A 457 -14.55 -16.94 -45.91
C ALA A 457 -14.32 -18.35 -46.47
N ILE A 458 -15.34 -19.19 -46.39
CA ILE A 458 -15.31 -20.59 -46.84
C ILE A 458 -16.24 -20.72 -48.06
N GLY A 459 -15.66 -20.90 -49.25
CA GLY A 459 -16.34 -21.16 -50.52
C GLY A 459 -15.76 -22.39 -51.21
N GLU A 460 -15.37 -22.30 -52.49
CA GLU A 460 -14.58 -23.35 -53.16
C GLU A 460 -13.14 -23.44 -52.61
N ASN A 461 -12.57 -22.28 -52.22
CA ASN A 461 -11.33 -22.15 -51.47
C ASN A 461 -11.62 -21.43 -50.14
N VAL A 462 -10.73 -21.59 -49.15
CA VAL A 462 -10.78 -20.82 -47.90
C VAL A 462 -9.88 -19.59 -48.04
N SER A 463 -10.38 -18.42 -47.64
CA SER A 463 -9.56 -17.20 -47.50
C SER A 463 -9.59 -16.71 -46.06
N VAL A 464 -8.41 -16.46 -45.49
CA VAL A 464 -8.25 -15.92 -44.13
C VAL A 464 -7.59 -14.55 -44.20
N VAL A 465 -8.17 -13.55 -43.54
CA VAL A 465 -7.67 -12.18 -43.47
C VAL A 465 -7.67 -11.72 -42.01
N VAL A 466 -6.56 -11.15 -41.55
CA VAL A 466 -6.48 -10.52 -40.22
C VAL A 466 -6.73 -9.03 -40.35
N ASN A 467 -7.83 -8.56 -39.79
CA ASN A 467 -8.18 -7.15 -39.71
C ASN A 467 -7.77 -6.62 -38.33
N THR A 468 -7.01 -5.53 -38.35
CA THR A 468 -6.86 -4.73 -37.12
C THR A 468 -8.08 -3.83 -37.03
N PRO A 469 -8.81 -3.79 -35.89
CA PRO A 469 -9.82 -2.75 -35.71
C PRO A 469 -9.11 -1.41 -35.92
N THR A 470 -9.55 -0.65 -36.92
CA THR A 470 -9.09 0.74 -37.07
C THR A 470 -9.48 1.41 -35.76
N ALA A 471 -8.50 1.84 -34.97
CA ALA A 471 -8.78 2.61 -33.77
C ALA A 471 -9.72 3.73 -34.20
N THR A 472 -10.95 3.73 -33.70
CA THR A 472 -11.81 4.90 -33.79
C THR A 472 -11.00 5.98 -33.10
N SER A 473 -10.38 6.86 -33.89
CA SER A 473 -9.78 8.06 -33.35
C SER A 473 -10.89 8.70 -32.54
N THR A 474 -10.73 8.74 -31.22
CA THR A 474 -11.49 9.66 -30.38
C THR A 474 -11.48 10.98 -31.13
N PRO A 475 -12.64 11.54 -31.52
CA PRO A 475 -12.64 12.78 -32.28
C PRO A 475 -11.77 13.74 -31.50
N THR A 476 -10.69 14.22 -32.12
CA THR A 476 -9.92 15.34 -31.59
C THR A 476 -10.96 16.37 -31.16
N PRO A 477 -10.97 16.84 -29.90
CA PRO A 477 -11.89 17.89 -29.53
C PRO A 477 -11.70 18.99 -30.56
N THR A 478 -12.74 19.27 -31.35
CA THR A 478 -12.73 20.41 -32.25
C THR A 478 -12.24 21.57 -31.42
N PRO A 479 -11.15 22.27 -31.79
CA PRO A 479 -10.70 23.41 -31.02
C PRO A 479 -11.90 24.34 -30.90
N THR A 480 -12.48 24.43 -29.70
CA THR A 480 -13.41 25.49 -29.38
C THR A 480 -12.61 26.75 -29.63
N MET A 481 -12.93 27.47 -30.69
CA MET A 481 -12.29 28.74 -30.99
C MET A 481 -12.35 29.56 -29.71
N THR A 482 -11.18 29.88 -29.17
CA THR A 482 -11.05 30.91 -28.14
C THR A 482 -11.81 32.12 -28.67
N PRO A 483 -12.84 32.63 -27.97
CA PRO A 483 -13.50 33.84 -28.41
C PRO A 483 -12.42 34.93 -28.49
N SER A 484 -12.30 35.53 -29.67
CA SER A 484 -11.50 36.74 -29.87
C SER A 484 -11.90 37.75 -28.80
N PRO A 485 -10.95 38.49 -28.18
CA PRO A 485 -11.30 39.48 -27.18
C PRO A 485 -12.26 40.50 -27.78
N THR A 486 -13.51 40.48 -27.33
CA THR A 486 -14.47 41.54 -27.61
C THR A 486 -13.91 42.80 -26.97
N ALA A 487 -13.71 43.84 -27.78
CA ALA A 487 -13.27 45.15 -27.31
C ALA A 487 -14.13 45.61 -26.14
N THR A 488 -13.48 45.95 -25.04
CA THR A 488 -14.07 46.55 -23.85
C THR A 488 -14.91 47.77 -24.25
N PRO A 489 -16.24 47.77 -24.07
CA PRO A 489 -17.00 49.01 -24.17
C PRO A 489 -16.64 49.90 -22.99
N SER A 490 -16.32 51.16 -23.31
CA SER A 490 -16.16 52.28 -22.38
C SER A 490 -17.33 52.37 -21.40
N PRO A 491 -17.10 52.73 -20.12
CA PRO A 491 -18.17 52.81 -19.12
C PRO A 491 -19.17 53.92 -19.49
N THR A 492 -20.43 53.54 -19.72
CA THR A 492 -21.57 54.45 -19.70
C THR A 492 -22.27 54.27 -18.36
N ALA A 493 -22.53 55.39 -17.67
CA ALA A 493 -23.11 55.45 -16.35
C ALA A 493 -24.49 54.76 -16.26
N THR A 494 -24.65 53.86 -15.29
CA THR A 494 -25.95 53.26 -14.94
C THR A 494 -26.60 54.06 -13.80
N PRO A 495 -27.92 54.35 -13.87
CA PRO A 495 -28.63 55.04 -12.81
C PRO A 495 -28.87 54.13 -11.60
N MET A 496 -28.91 54.78 -10.44
CA MET A 496 -29.22 54.26 -9.11
C MET A 496 -30.61 53.59 -9.02
N PRO A 497 -30.73 52.43 -8.35
CA PRO A 497 -32.00 51.97 -7.80
C PRO A 497 -32.03 52.10 -6.27
N THR A 498 -33.18 52.61 -5.83
CA THR A 498 -33.68 52.82 -4.48
C THR A 498 -33.68 51.54 -3.62
N ALA A 499 -33.33 51.72 -2.34
CA ALA A 499 -33.39 50.72 -1.29
C ALA A 499 -34.82 50.29 -0.95
N VAL A 500 -35.02 48.99 -0.77
CA VAL A 500 -36.13 48.41 0.02
C VAL A 500 -35.47 47.55 1.10
N LEU A 501 -35.71 47.95 2.34
CA LEU A 501 -35.34 47.26 3.57
C LEU A 501 -36.31 46.09 3.76
N ASP A 502 -35.78 44.90 4.02
CA ASP A 502 -36.41 43.93 4.90
C ASP A 502 -35.30 43.29 5.76
N GLU A 503 -35.55 43.28 7.06
CA GLU A 503 -34.67 42.79 8.12
C GLU A 503 -34.49 41.26 8.02
N GLU A 504 -33.25 40.79 7.90
CA GLU A 504 -32.89 39.44 8.36
C GLU A 504 -32.04 39.55 9.63
N THR A 505 -32.68 39.12 10.71
CA THR A 505 -32.14 38.92 12.05
C THR A 505 -31.03 37.88 12.06
N ASP A 506 -29.98 38.23 12.78
CA ASP A 506 -28.89 37.40 13.30
C ASP A 506 -29.37 36.07 13.93
N GLY A 507 -28.61 34.99 13.72
CA GLY A 507 -28.93 33.68 14.30
C GLY A 507 -28.16 32.48 13.74
N GLN A 508 -26.92 32.30 14.20
CA GLN A 508 -26.40 31.03 14.74
C GLN A 508 -26.30 29.77 13.84
N GLY A 509 -25.05 29.35 13.58
CA GLY A 509 -24.63 27.97 13.91
C GLY A 509 -24.40 26.98 12.77
N ASP A 510 -23.13 26.90 12.35
CA ASP A 510 -22.48 25.64 11.93
C ASP A 510 -22.84 24.47 12.85
N THR A 511 -23.62 23.49 12.39
CA THR A 511 -23.65 22.11 12.93
C THR A 511 -24.18 21.13 11.89
N ALA A 512 -23.36 20.76 10.89
CA ALA A 512 -23.78 19.79 9.87
C ALA A 512 -22.87 18.57 9.68
N VAL A 513 -21.84 18.32 10.50
CA VAL A 513 -20.96 17.13 10.32
C VAL A 513 -20.72 16.29 11.59
N TRP A 514 -21.11 16.74 12.79
CA TRP A 514 -20.96 15.97 14.04
C TRP A 514 -22.29 15.62 14.72
N GLY A 515 -23.21 14.97 14.01
CA GLY A 515 -24.54 14.59 14.54
C GLY A 515 -25.05 13.19 14.17
N GLY A 516 -24.22 12.34 13.55
CA GLY A 516 -24.64 11.00 13.12
C GLY A 516 -24.58 9.95 14.22
N LEU A 517 -23.46 9.89 14.96
CA LEU A 517 -23.23 8.88 16.00
C LEU A 517 -24.19 9.03 17.19
N GLU A 518 -24.46 10.25 17.65
CA GLU A 518 -25.39 10.49 18.76
C GLU A 518 -26.83 10.06 18.42
N ARG A 519 -27.27 10.30 17.18
CA ARG A 519 -28.60 9.85 16.70
C ARG A 519 -28.66 8.32 16.57
N LEU A 520 -27.56 7.67 16.21
CA LEU A 520 -27.44 6.23 16.16
C LEU A 520 -27.51 5.62 17.58
N PHE A 521 -26.80 6.20 18.56
CA PHE A 521 -26.92 5.81 19.96
C PHE A 521 -28.34 6.01 20.50
N GLY A 522 -28.99 7.12 20.15
CA GLY A 522 -30.40 7.37 20.49
C GLY A 522 -31.35 6.30 19.92
N LEU A 523 -31.17 5.90 18.66
CA LEU A 523 -31.95 4.84 18.02
C LEU A 523 -31.76 3.48 18.71
N LEU A 524 -30.51 3.08 18.95
CA LEU A 524 -30.19 1.81 19.61
C LEU A 524 -30.76 1.74 21.03
N THR A 525 -30.66 2.85 21.76
CA THR A 525 -31.24 2.96 23.11
C THR A 525 -32.77 2.90 23.06
N GLY A 526 -33.40 3.57 22.09
CA GLY A 526 -34.84 3.53 21.89
C GLY A 526 -35.36 2.13 21.55
N LEU A 527 -34.67 1.39 20.66
CA LEU A 527 -35.02 0.01 20.31
C LEU A 527 -34.90 -0.95 21.51
N LEU A 528 -33.91 -0.73 22.38
CA LEU A 528 -33.74 -1.51 23.60
C LEU A 528 -34.90 -1.25 24.59
N ILE A 529 -35.32 0.01 24.75
CA ILE A 529 -36.48 0.38 25.58
C ILE A 529 -37.77 -0.24 25.03
N VAL A 530 -38.01 -0.15 23.72
CA VAL A 530 -39.21 -0.73 23.08
C VAL A 530 -39.24 -2.25 23.23
N THR A 531 -38.09 -2.92 23.11
CA THR A 531 -37.95 -4.35 23.35
C THR A 531 -38.28 -4.71 24.79
N LEU A 532 -37.80 -3.91 25.77
CA LEU A 532 -38.10 -4.13 27.18
C LEU A 532 -39.59 -3.92 27.51
N ILE A 533 -40.23 -2.92 26.91
CA ILE A 533 -41.68 -2.67 27.04
C ILE A 533 -42.48 -3.85 26.48
N ALA A 534 -42.14 -4.33 25.27
CA ALA A 534 -42.81 -5.49 24.67
C ALA A 534 -42.68 -6.75 25.55
N VAL A 535 -41.50 -6.97 26.17
CA VAL A 535 -41.27 -8.09 27.09
C VAL A 535 -42.08 -7.96 28.38
N VAL A 536 -42.21 -6.76 28.95
CA VAL A 536 -43.00 -6.53 30.17
C VAL A 536 -44.49 -6.68 29.90
N LEU A 537 -44.99 -6.18 28.77
CA LEU A 537 -46.41 -6.30 28.41
C LEU A 537 -46.83 -7.74 28.11
N THR A 538 -45.90 -8.57 27.66
CA THR A 538 -46.18 -9.97 27.29
C THR A 538 -45.80 -10.96 28.40
N GLN A 539 -45.44 -10.48 29.61
CA GLN A 539 -44.99 -11.32 30.74
C GLN A 539 -46.12 -12.05 31.49
N ASP A 540 -47.39 -11.76 31.20
CA ASP A 540 -48.51 -12.49 31.81
C ASP A 540 -48.51 -13.97 31.39
N ALA A 541 -48.75 -14.85 32.37
CA ALA A 541 -48.43 -16.27 32.36
C ALA A 541 -49.31 -17.16 31.43
N GLY A 542 -49.90 -16.61 30.37
CA GLY A 542 -50.83 -17.32 29.49
C GLY A 542 -50.73 -17.04 27.99
N GLU A 543 -49.84 -16.16 27.53
CA GLU A 543 -49.75 -15.85 26.10
C GLU A 543 -48.92 -16.87 25.30
N ALA A 544 -49.45 -17.27 24.14
CA ALA A 544 -48.76 -18.12 23.18
C ALA A 544 -47.52 -17.42 22.60
N LEU A 545 -46.46 -18.19 22.33
CA LEU A 545 -45.16 -17.69 21.85
C LEU A 545 -45.29 -16.76 20.62
N ASP A 546 -46.26 -17.04 19.75
CA ASP A 546 -46.53 -16.28 18.52
C ASP A 546 -46.98 -14.84 18.81
N SER A 547 -47.80 -14.63 19.84
CA SER A 547 -48.28 -13.29 20.24
C SER A 547 -47.12 -12.42 20.74
N ARG A 548 -46.17 -13.03 21.45
CA ARG A 548 -44.98 -12.35 22.00
C ARG A 548 -44.04 -11.89 20.89
N VAL A 549 -43.80 -12.76 19.91
CA VAL A 549 -42.95 -12.46 18.76
C VAL A 549 -43.60 -11.40 17.87
N GLN A 550 -44.92 -11.48 17.66
CA GLN A 550 -45.65 -10.51 16.87
C GLN A 550 -45.62 -9.11 17.51
N CYS A 551 -45.85 -9.01 18.83
CA CYS A 551 -45.79 -7.75 19.57
C CYS A 551 -44.40 -7.10 19.50
N TRP A 552 -43.33 -7.89 19.66
CA TRP A 552 -41.96 -7.41 19.52
C TRP A 552 -41.65 -6.91 18.10
N LEU A 553 -42.05 -7.66 17.07
CA LEU A 553 -41.83 -7.29 15.67
C LEU A 553 -42.54 -5.99 15.29
N TRP A 554 -43.79 -5.79 15.72
CA TRP A 554 -44.52 -4.57 15.44
C TRP A 554 -43.92 -3.35 16.16
N GLY A 555 -43.41 -3.51 17.38
CA GLY A 555 -42.68 -2.45 18.09
C GLY A 555 -41.39 -2.05 17.38
N VAL A 556 -40.58 -3.01 16.93
CA VAL A 556 -39.34 -2.71 16.18
C VAL A 556 -39.66 -2.05 14.84
N LEU A 557 -40.68 -2.54 14.13
CA LEU A 557 -41.10 -1.98 12.85
C LEU A 557 -41.60 -0.54 13.00
N GLY A 558 -42.44 -0.27 14.00
CA GLY A 558 -42.93 1.08 14.31
C GLY A 558 -41.80 2.06 14.63
N ALA A 559 -40.83 1.64 15.45
CA ALA A 559 -39.65 2.45 15.79
C ALA A 559 -38.82 2.82 14.55
N LEU A 560 -38.58 1.85 13.65
CA LEU A 560 -37.81 2.07 12.42
C LEU A 560 -38.54 2.97 11.43
N VAL A 561 -39.86 2.80 11.26
CA VAL A 561 -40.67 3.64 10.36
C VAL A 561 -40.69 5.09 10.86
N SER A 562 -40.92 5.32 12.15
CA SER A 562 -40.92 6.67 12.72
C SER A 562 -39.54 7.33 12.67
N TYR A 563 -38.46 6.58 12.90
CA TYR A 563 -37.10 7.10 12.77
C TYR A 563 -36.77 7.50 11.33
N ASN A 564 -37.09 6.67 10.34
CA ASN A 564 -36.87 7.01 8.93
C ASN A 564 -37.74 8.20 8.48
N TYR A 565 -38.98 8.30 8.98
CA TYR A 565 -39.84 9.45 8.71
C TYR A 565 -39.20 10.76 9.21
N ALA A 566 -38.57 10.72 10.40
CA ALA A 566 -37.85 11.85 10.98
C ALA A 566 -36.55 12.20 10.24
N VAL A 567 -35.74 11.19 9.89
CA VAL A 567 -34.45 11.40 9.20
C VAL A 567 -34.64 11.93 7.77
N LEU A 568 -35.70 11.51 7.08
CA LEU A 568 -36.03 11.98 5.72
C LEU A 568 -36.65 13.38 5.68
N GLY A 569 -36.85 14.03 6.83
CA GLY A 569 -37.36 15.41 6.90
C GLY A 569 -38.80 15.56 6.39
N LEU A 570 -39.63 14.53 6.55
CA LEU A 570 -41.02 14.54 6.06
C LEU A 570 -41.89 15.56 6.82
N PRO A 571 -43.05 15.98 6.27
CA PRO A 571 -43.86 17.06 6.85
C PRO A 571 -44.20 16.82 8.32
N GLY A 572 -44.01 17.86 9.14
CA GLY A 572 -44.26 17.82 10.59
C GLY A 572 -43.05 17.41 11.46
N THR A 573 -41.89 17.12 10.87
CA THR A 573 -40.67 16.69 11.62
C THR A 573 -39.76 17.84 12.07
N ALA A 574 -40.10 19.10 11.73
CA ALA A 574 -39.26 20.27 12.04
C ALA A 574 -39.01 20.47 13.55
N PHE A 575 -39.96 20.12 14.41
CA PHE A 575 -39.77 20.17 15.88
C PHE A 575 -38.80 19.10 16.39
N MET A 576 -38.49 18.07 15.60
CA MET A 576 -37.57 16.99 16.01
C MET A 576 -36.11 17.40 15.83
N VAL A 577 -35.84 18.32 14.90
CA VAL A 577 -34.51 18.89 14.68
C VAL A 577 -34.08 19.76 15.88
N SER A 578 -35.03 20.41 16.56
CA SER A 578 -34.74 21.21 17.76
C SER A 578 -34.47 20.38 19.03
N LEU A 579 -34.71 19.05 19.01
CA LEU A 579 -34.47 18.15 20.13
C LEU A 579 -33.03 17.58 20.19
N GLY A 580 -32.17 17.95 19.23
CA GLY A 580 -30.74 17.59 19.24
C GLY A 580 -30.48 16.09 19.38
N ALA A 581 -29.57 15.71 20.29
CA ALA A 581 -29.17 14.33 20.55
C ALA A 581 -30.34 13.41 20.99
N TRP A 582 -31.42 13.96 21.54
CA TRP A 582 -32.58 13.19 22.02
C TRP A 582 -33.58 12.84 20.92
N GLY A 583 -33.46 13.45 19.73
CA GLY A 583 -34.41 13.25 18.63
C GLY A 583 -34.53 11.80 18.17
N GLY A 584 -33.40 11.09 18.07
CA GLY A 584 -33.38 9.67 17.68
C GLY A 584 -34.01 8.74 18.70
N LEU A 585 -33.86 9.03 20.00
CA LEU A 585 -34.43 8.24 21.08
C LEU A 585 -35.95 8.43 21.18
N ILE A 586 -36.42 9.68 21.18
CA ILE A 586 -37.84 9.99 21.33
C ILE A 586 -38.65 9.43 20.14
N THR A 587 -38.14 9.58 18.92
CA THR A 587 -38.80 9.07 17.71
C THR A 587 -38.88 7.54 17.68
N ALA A 588 -37.81 6.86 18.08
CA ALA A 588 -37.79 5.40 18.18
C ALA A 588 -38.76 4.88 19.25
N VAL A 589 -38.79 5.51 20.44
CA VAL A 589 -39.70 5.09 21.52
C VAL A 589 -41.17 5.36 21.18
N VAL A 590 -41.50 6.54 20.67
CA VAL A 590 -42.88 6.88 20.28
C VAL A 590 -43.36 5.98 19.14
N GLY A 591 -42.53 5.79 18.10
CA GLY A 591 -42.83 4.89 17.01
C GLY A 591 -43.00 3.44 17.44
N GLY A 592 -42.16 2.98 18.37
CA GLY A 592 -42.26 1.62 18.90
C GLY A 592 -43.47 1.39 19.79
N VAL A 593 -43.85 2.36 20.62
CA VAL A 593 -45.09 2.28 21.42
C VAL A 593 -46.33 2.29 20.51
N LEU A 594 -46.34 3.12 19.45
CA LEU A 594 -47.41 3.11 18.44
C LEU A 594 -47.45 1.82 17.61
N GLY A 595 -46.32 1.15 17.44
CA GLY A 595 -46.29 -0.18 16.81
C GLY A 595 -46.83 -1.27 17.72
N ILE A 596 -46.65 -1.14 19.04
CA ILE A 596 -47.14 -2.11 20.04
C ILE A 596 -48.64 -1.93 20.34
N ALA A 597 -49.15 -0.70 20.28
CA ALA A 597 -50.55 -0.34 20.50
C ALA A 597 -51.45 -0.64 19.29
#